data_AF-A0A1Y4RSV2-F1
#
_entry.id   AF-A0A1Y4RSV2-F1
#
_cell.length_a   1.000
_cell.length_b   1.000
_cell.length_c   1.000
_cell.angle_alpha   90.00
_cell.angle_beta   90.00
_cell.angle_gamma   90.00
#
_symmetry.space_group_name_H-M   'P 1'
#
loop_
_entity.id
_entity.type
_entity.pdbx_description
1 polymer ?
#
loop_
_entity_poly.entity_id
_entity_poly.type
_entity_poly.pdbx_seq_one_letter_code
_entity_poly.pdbx_strand_id
1 'polypeptide(L)'
;MDKFVERQEVLKLLNAPSPEERLANLAIIIGGEKEHPEVKPQYANNHIHTIYSFSPYSPTAAVYCARDEGLETAGIMDHDTIAGAEEFRKAGKIAGIGTTCGMECRADLSGTRMAGRKLNNPDQAGICYMAVHSVPSSGFARLNEVFAPLREKRNERNRKMTENINRLMEPFGITLDFDRDVIPISQYANGGSITERHLLCALSQKILDKAGKEGCVKFVEQELGIGLNDKTRERLSDPENPHLIYDLLGVMKAELVSKIYIPATEECIAFADLVKLADEVGAVLCYPYLGDVTDSVTGDKKAAKFEDDFLDELFEMLKEEGVRGVTYMPARNTREQLERLQKLCRDYGMMEISGEDVNSSRQSMICPQLSDPQFRHLVDAAWKLVEREKD
;
A
#
# COMPACT_ATOMS: atom_id res chain seq x y z
N MET A 1 -15.75 2.13 18.06
CA MET A 1 -15.08 0.93 18.58
C MET A 1 -14.07 0.51 17.52
N ASP A 2 -12.89 0.04 17.94
CA ASP A 2 -11.79 -0.22 17.01
C ASP A 2 -12.03 -1.55 16.28
N LYS A 3 -12.33 -1.47 14.98
CA LYS A 3 -12.62 -2.63 14.14
C LYS A 3 -11.47 -3.64 14.09
N PHE A 4 -10.22 -3.21 14.24
CA PHE A 4 -9.09 -4.13 14.28
C PHE A 4 -9.08 -4.93 15.59
N VAL A 5 -9.47 -4.33 16.71
CA VAL A 5 -9.61 -5.01 18.01
C VAL A 5 -10.74 -6.03 17.97
N GLU A 6 -11.91 -5.62 17.45
CA GLU A 6 -13.08 -6.49 17.35
C GLU A 6 -12.79 -7.76 16.53
N ARG A 7 -11.92 -7.65 15.51
CA ARG A 7 -11.61 -8.75 14.58
C ARG A 7 -10.42 -9.60 14.99
N GLN A 8 -9.76 -9.39 16.15
CA GLN A 8 -8.48 -10.07 16.46
C GLN A 8 -8.53 -11.59 16.32
N GLU A 9 -9.56 -12.25 16.86
CA GLU A 9 -9.68 -13.71 16.76
C GLU A 9 -9.93 -14.18 15.32
N VAL A 10 -10.74 -13.43 14.56
CA VAL A 10 -10.97 -13.72 13.13
C VAL A 10 -9.69 -13.50 12.33
N LEU A 11 -8.95 -12.41 12.59
CA LEU A 11 -7.70 -12.10 11.90
C LEU A 11 -6.63 -13.16 12.15
N LYS A 12 -6.57 -13.79 13.33
CA LYS A 12 -5.67 -14.93 13.58
C LYS A 12 -5.97 -16.09 12.62
N LEU A 13 -7.24 -16.42 12.42
CA LEU A 13 -7.66 -17.49 11.50
C LEU A 13 -7.42 -17.10 10.03
N LEU A 14 -7.72 -15.84 9.67
CA LEU A 14 -7.58 -15.35 8.32
C LEU A 14 -6.15 -14.93 7.96
N ASN A 15 -5.22 -14.92 8.91
CA ASN A 15 -3.77 -14.77 8.70
C ASN A 15 -3.01 -16.08 8.95
N ALA A 16 -3.70 -17.23 8.88
CA ALA A 16 -3.07 -18.54 8.97
C ALA A 16 -1.94 -18.71 7.93
N PRO A 17 -0.97 -19.61 8.14
CA PRO A 17 0.24 -19.68 7.31
C PRO A 17 -0.01 -19.91 5.81
N SER A 18 -0.98 -20.75 5.44
CA SER A 18 -1.25 -21.12 4.05
C SER A 18 -2.50 -20.44 3.45
N PRO A 19 -2.49 -20.07 2.16
CA PRO A 19 -3.69 -19.56 1.47
C PRO A 19 -4.90 -20.51 1.58
N GLU A 20 -4.66 -21.82 1.50
CA GLU A 20 -5.71 -22.84 1.57
C GLU A 20 -6.43 -22.83 2.93
N GLU A 21 -5.66 -22.75 4.01
CA GLU A 21 -6.20 -22.67 5.38
C GLU A 21 -6.97 -21.36 5.59
N ARG A 22 -6.44 -20.23 5.10
CA ARG A 22 -7.11 -18.93 5.18
C ARG A 22 -8.47 -18.95 4.48
N LEU A 23 -8.54 -19.48 3.26
CA LEU A 23 -9.78 -19.58 2.48
C LEU A 23 -10.77 -20.55 3.13
N ALA A 24 -10.31 -21.68 3.67
CA ALA A 24 -11.15 -22.62 4.40
C ALA A 24 -11.76 -21.98 5.66
N ASN A 25 -10.93 -21.26 6.44
CA ASN A 25 -11.37 -20.50 7.60
C ASN A 25 -12.40 -19.44 7.21
N LEU A 26 -12.17 -18.69 6.13
CA LEU A 26 -13.13 -17.71 5.62
C LEU A 26 -14.48 -18.36 5.29
N ALA A 27 -14.48 -19.50 4.60
CA ALA A 27 -15.72 -20.20 4.25
C ALA A 27 -16.51 -20.64 5.50
N ILE A 28 -15.82 -21.11 6.55
CA ILE A 28 -16.44 -21.48 7.83
C ILE A 28 -17.03 -20.24 8.52
N ILE A 29 -16.27 -19.15 8.58
CA ILE A 29 -16.70 -17.89 9.21
C ILE A 29 -17.94 -17.36 8.51
N ILE A 30 -17.89 -17.16 7.19
CA ILE A 30 -19.01 -16.62 6.40
C ILE A 30 -20.22 -17.57 6.45
N GLY A 31 -20.01 -18.88 6.35
CA GLY A 31 -21.10 -19.86 6.43
C GLY A 31 -21.75 -19.96 7.81
N GLY A 32 -21.08 -19.50 8.87
CA GLY A 32 -21.58 -19.46 10.24
C GLY A 32 -22.24 -18.13 10.63
N GLU A 33 -22.23 -17.11 9.76
CA GLU A 33 -22.83 -15.81 10.05
C GLU A 33 -24.36 -15.92 10.18
N LYS A 34 -24.90 -15.35 11.26
CA LYS A 34 -26.36 -15.24 11.48
C LYS A 34 -26.94 -13.93 10.94
N GLU A 35 -26.11 -12.90 10.90
CA GLU A 35 -26.44 -11.56 10.43
C GLU A 35 -25.35 -11.14 9.44
N HIS A 36 -25.77 -10.50 8.36
CA HIS A 36 -24.86 -9.98 7.37
C HIS A 36 -24.47 -8.53 7.71
N PRO A 37 -23.23 -8.11 7.41
CA PRO A 37 -22.83 -6.71 7.53
C PRO A 37 -23.76 -5.78 6.74
N GLU A 38 -24.01 -4.59 7.27
CA GLU A 38 -24.71 -3.52 6.55
C GLU A 38 -23.92 -3.14 5.29
N VAL A 39 -24.56 -3.24 4.13
CA VAL A 39 -23.99 -2.83 2.84
C VAL A 39 -24.00 -1.32 2.71
N LYS A 40 -22.88 -0.74 2.27
CA LYS A 40 -22.70 0.70 2.08
C LYS A 40 -22.28 1.00 0.64
N PRO A 41 -23.25 1.06 -0.29
CA PRO A 41 -22.98 1.14 -1.73
C PRO A 41 -22.31 2.44 -2.16
N GLN A 42 -22.24 3.45 -1.29
CA GLN A 42 -21.54 4.72 -1.54
C GLN A 42 -20.01 4.64 -1.38
N TYR A 43 -19.46 3.49 -0.99
CA TYR A 43 -18.03 3.32 -0.74
C TYR A 43 -17.43 2.21 -1.62
N ALA A 44 -16.19 2.42 -2.05
CA ALA A 44 -15.36 1.42 -2.72
C ALA A 44 -13.90 1.62 -2.32
N ASN A 45 -13.08 0.58 -2.40
CA ASN A 45 -11.64 0.69 -2.13
C ASN A 45 -10.85 -0.24 -3.05
N ASN A 46 -10.16 0.33 -4.03
CA ASN A 46 -9.40 -0.43 -5.03
C ASN A 46 -7.88 -0.47 -4.77
N HIS A 47 -7.42 -0.05 -3.58
CA HIS A 47 -6.00 0.03 -3.25
C HIS A 47 -5.75 -0.45 -1.81
N ILE A 48 -5.65 -1.77 -1.67
CA ILE A 48 -5.40 -2.45 -0.40
C ILE A 48 -4.11 -3.25 -0.52
N HIS A 49 -3.17 -3.02 0.39
CA HIS A 49 -1.96 -3.83 0.51
C HIS A 49 -2.23 -5.03 1.42
N THR A 50 -1.53 -6.12 1.15
CA THR A 50 -1.59 -7.35 1.94
C THR A 50 -0.21 -7.72 2.48
N ILE A 51 -0.13 -8.84 3.20
CA ILE A 51 1.13 -9.44 3.64
C ILE A 51 2.11 -9.75 2.49
N TYR A 52 1.66 -9.73 1.23
CA TYR A 52 2.53 -9.90 0.07
C TYR A 52 3.42 -8.69 -0.22
N SER A 53 3.14 -7.51 0.33
CA SER A 53 4.06 -6.38 0.25
C SER A 53 4.31 -5.63 1.56
N PHE A 54 3.28 -5.39 2.38
CA PHE A 54 3.35 -5.03 3.80
C PHE A 54 1.94 -4.65 4.29
N SER A 55 1.37 -5.43 5.19
CA SER A 55 0.06 -5.15 5.79
C SER A 55 -0.16 -6.09 6.98
N PRO A 56 -1.04 -5.76 7.94
CA PRO A 56 -1.51 -6.75 8.92
C PRO A 56 -2.49 -7.77 8.34
N TYR A 57 -2.91 -7.61 7.07
CA TYR A 57 -3.95 -8.43 6.46
C TYR A 57 -3.38 -9.33 5.35
N SER A 58 -3.68 -10.62 5.40
CA SER A 58 -3.59 -11.49 4.22
C SER A 58 -4.59 -11.05 3.15
N PRO A 59 -4.46 -11.51 1.89
CA PRO A 59 -5.50 -11.28 0.89
C PRO A 59 -6.90 -11.68 1.35
N THR A 60 -7.02 -12.84 2.02
CA THR A 60 -8.29 -13.30 2.59
C THR A 60 -8.80 -12.38 3.70
N ALA A 61 -7.94 -11.97 4.63
CA ALA A 61 -8.30 -11.07 5.73
C ALA A 61 -8.70 -9.68 5.24
N ALA A 62 -8.04 -9.17 4.20
CA ALA A 62 -8.36 -7.90 3.57
C ALA A 62 -9.77 -7.90 2.98
N VAL A 63 -10.14 -8.96 2.25
CA VAL A 63 -11.51 -9.13 1.71
C VAL A 63 -12.54 -9.21 2.83
N TYR A 64 -12.28 -10.00 3.88
CA TYR A 64 -13.17 -10.08 5.04
C TYR A 64 -13.38 -8.71 5.69
N CYS A 65 -12.30 -7.98 5.96
CA CYS A 65 -12.35 -6.64 6.56
C CYS A 65 -13.12 -5.65 5.67
N ALA A 66 -12.93 -5.69 4.36
CA ALA A 66 -13.69 -4.85 3.42
C ALA A 66 -15.20 -5.12 3.53
N ARG A 67 -15.59 -6.40 3.50
CA ARG A 67 -16.99 -6.83 3.65
C ARG A 67 -17.57 -6.46 5.01
N ASP A 68 -16.84 -6.69 6.10
CA ASP A 68 -17.29 -6.36 7.47
C ASP A 68 -17.51 -4.84 7.67
N GLU A 69 -16.85 -3.99 6.88
CA GLU A 69 -17.10 -2.54 6.90
C GLU A 69 -18.23 -2.08 5.98
N GLY A 70 -18.78 -3.00 5.17
CA GLY A 70 -19.91 -2.78 4.27
C GLY A 70 -19.54 -2.55 2.81
N LEU A 71 -18.29 -2.78 2.41
CA LEU A 71 -17.88 -2.63 1.00
C LEU A 71 -18.42 -3.79 0.15
N GLU A 72 -18.91 -3.44 -1.04
CA GLU A 72 -19.31 -4.43 -2.06
C GLU A 72 -18.19 -4.74 -3.06
N THR A 73 -17.11 -3.95 -3.05
CA THR A 73 -15.91 -4.16 -3.87
C THR A 73 -14.64 -3.94 -3.08
N ALA A 74 -13.58 -4.68 -3.42
CA ALA A 74 -12.24 -4.50 -2.86
C ALA A 74 -11.16 -4.73 -3.94
N GLY A 75 -10.04 -4.01 -3.85
CA GLY A 75 -8.92 -4.16 -4.80
C GLY A 75 -7.58 -4.36 -4.11
N ILE A 76 -6.88 -5.44 -4.48
CA ILE A 76 -5.51 -5.71 -4.05
C ILE A 76 -4.51 -4.91 -4.89
N MET A 77 -3.51 -4.30 -4.23
CA MET A 77 -2.53 -3.40 -4.87
C MET A 77 -1.16 -3.51 -4.20
N ASP A 78 -0.63 -4.74 -4.06
CA ASP A 78 0.65 -4.97 -3.41
C ASP A 78 1.84 -4.36 -4.18
N HIS A 79 2.87 -3.92 -3.47
CA HIS A 79 4.05 -3.32 -4.10
C HIS A 79 4.92 -4.35 -4.82
N ASP A 80 5.21 -4.14 -6.10
CA ASP A 80 6.12 -4.93 -6.94
C ASP A 80 5.78 -6.44 -7.00
N THR A 81 4.54 -6.81 -6.70
CA THR A 81 4.06 -8.20 -6.78
C THR A 81 2.56 -8.32 -6.98
N ILE A 82 2.16 -9.35 -7.72
CA ILE A 82 0.76 -9.77 -7.93
C ILE A 82 0.44 -11.09 -7.20
N ALA A 83 1.38 -11.63 -6.42
CA ALA A 83 1.32 -13.02 -5.92
C ALA A 83 0.11 -13.32 -5.01
N GLY A 84 -0.45 -12.31 -4.33
CA GLY A 84 -1.66 -12.46 -3.50
C GLY A 84 -2.98 -12.46 -4.28
N ALA A 85 -2.98 -12.16 -5.59
CA ALA A 85 -4.19 -11.89 -6.37
C ALA A 85 -5.14 -13.11 -6.49
N GLU A 86 -4.59 -14.31 -6.68
CA GLU A 86 -5.39 -15.53 -6.80
C GLU A 86 -6.15 -15.84 -5.51
N GLU A 87 -5.49 -15.69 -4.36
CA GLU A 87 -6.13 -15.82 -3.05
C GLU A 87 -7.21 -14.74 -2.86
N PHE A 88 -6.91 -13.48 -3.21
CA PHE A 88 -7.82 -12.36 -3.10
C PHE A 88 -9.12 -12.59 -3.90
N ARG A 89 -9.02 -13.06 -5.16
CA ARG A 89 -10.19 -13.38 -5.99
C ARG A 89 -11.02 -14.52 -5.42
N LYS A 90 -10.38 -15.56 -4.89
CA LYS A 90 -11.09 -16.69 -4.24
C LYS A 90 -11.81 -16.23 -2.98
N ALA A 91 -11.16 -15.42 -2.16
CA ALA A 91 -11.76 -14.83 -0.98
C ALA A 91 -12.97 -13.96 -1.33
N GLY A 92 -12.88 -13.14 -2.38
CA GLY A 92 -14.00 -12.34 -2.88
C GLY A 92 -15.24 -13.17 -3.23
N LYS A 93 -15.02 -14.30 -3.93
CA LYS A 93 -16.09 -15.26 -4.26
C LYS A 93 -16.73 -15.87 -3.01
N ILE A 94 -15.93 -16.25 -2.02
CA ILE A 94 -16.43 -16.82 -0.76
C ILE A 94 -17.21 -15.76 0.04
N ALA A 95 -16.70 -14.54 0.10
CA ALA A 95 -17.30 -13.43 0.84
C ALA A 95 -18.53 -12.84 0.15
N GLY A 96 -18.71 -13.08 -1.15
CA GLY A 96 -19.82 -12.54 -1.94
C GLY A 96 -19.65 -11.05 -2.31
N ILE A 97 -18.41 -10.57 -2.45
CA ILE A 97 -18.11 -9.19 -2.88
C ILE A 97 -17.29 -9.18 -4.18
N GLY A 98 -17.40 -8.09 -4.94
CA GLY A 98 -16.57 -7.85 -6.12
C GLY A 98 -15.10 -7.71 -5.73
N THR A 99 -14.19 -8.28 -6.52
CA THR A 99 -12.76 -8.12 -6.32
C THR A 99 -12.08 -7.72 -7.61
N THR A 100 -11.15 -6.77 -7.52
CA THR A 100 -10.22 -6.41 -8.59
C THR A 100 -8.78 -6.67 -8.16
N CYS A 101 -7.92 -7.05 -9.08
CA CYS A 101 -6.54 -7.41 -8.85
C CYS A 101 -5.59 -6.47 -9.57
N GLY A 102 -4.54 -6.07 -8.87
CA GLY A 102 -3.50 -5.23 -9.40
C GLY A 102 -2.24 -5.27 -8.54
N MET A 103 -1.27 -4.48 -8.98
CA MET A 103 -0.05 -4.24 -8.23
C MET A 103 0.44 -2.82 -8.45
N GLU A 104 1.05 -2.24 -7.43
CA GLU A 104 1.70 -0.93 -7.52
C GLU A 104 3.20 -1.15 -7.67
N CYS A 105 3.86 -0.46 -8.59
CA CYS A 105 5.28 -0.64 -8.83
C CYS A 105 6.01 0.67 -9.04
N ARG A 106 7.34 0.64 -8.88
CA ARG A 106 8.19 1.78 -9.20
C ARG A 106 8.68 1.71 -10.64
N ALA A 107 8.48 2.80 -11.37
CA ALA A 107 8.93 2.97 -12.75
C ALA A 107 10.04 4.01 -12.85
N ASP A 108 11.06 3.72 -13.65
CA ASP A 108 12.11 4.67 -14.02
C ASP A 108 11.64 5.56 -15.17
N LEU A 109 11.68 6.88 -14.94
CA LEU A 109 11.26 7.92 -15.87
C LEU A 109 12.41 8.51 -16.69
N SER A 110 13.63 7.99 -16.57
CA SER A 110 14.83 8.47 -17.28
C SER A 110 14.64 8.57 -18.80
N GLY A 111 13.78 7.72 -19.38
CA GLY A 111 13.42 7.73 -20.80
C GLY A 111 12.22 8.62 -21.18
N THR A 112 11.70 9.46 -20.29
CA THR A 112 10.47 10.24 -20.49
C THR A 112 10.70 11.75 -20.39
N ARG A 113 9.68 12.55 -20.75
CA ARG A 113 9.65 14.01 -20.52
C ARG A 113 9.72 14.42 -19.04
N MET A 114 9.47 13.47 -18.13
CA MET A 114 9.50 13.67 -16.67
C MET A 114 10.84 13.24 -16.04
N ALA A 115 11.87 12.95 -16.85
CA ALA A 115 13.18 12.56 -16.37
C ALA A 115 13.73 13.55 -15.31
N GLY A 116 14.16 13.01 -14.17
CA GLY A 116 14.73 13.79 -13.06
C GLY A 116 13.74 14.65 -12.27
N ARG A 117 12.45 14.69 -12.62
CA ARG A 117 11.44 15.41 -11.83
C ARG A 117 11.08 14.64 -10.56
N LYS A 118 10.61 15.35 -9.53
CA LYS A 118 10.04 14.74 -8.32
C LYS A 118 8.52 14.68 -8.47
N LEU A 119 7.97 13.46 -8.47
CA LEU A 119 6.54 13.18 -8.63
C LEU A 119 6.00 12.46 -7.38
N ASN A 120 5.03 11.57 -7.53
CA ASN A 120 4.41 10.77 -6.48
C ASN A 120 5.35 9.85 -5.65
N ASN A 121 6.65 9.81 -5.94
CA ASN A 121 7.66 9.19 -5.07
C ASN A 121 8.31 10.27 -4.16
N PRO A 122 7.99 10.31 -2.86
CA PRO A 122 8.53 11.32 -1.97
C PRO A 122 10.03 11.17 -1.68
N ASP A 123 10.56 9.96 -1.84
CA ASP A 123 11.91 9.60 -1.43
C ASP A 123 12.94 9.82 -2.55
N GLN A 124 12.52 9.85 -3.82
CA GLN A 124 13.44 9.94 -4.96
C GLN A 124 12.83 10.57 -6.21
N ALA A 125 13.53 11.55 -6.78
CA ALA A 125 13.22 12.12 -8.10
C ALA A 125 13.63 11.16 -9.23
N GLY A 126 12.95 11.24 -10.37
CA GLY A 126 13.17 10.42 -11.55
C GLY A 126 12.56 9.01 -11.49
N ILE A 127 12.03 8.61 -10.32
CA ILE A 127 11.28 7.36 -10.14
C ILE A 127 9.85 7.74 -9.73
N CYS A 128 8.84 7.09 -10.28
CA CYS A 128 7.45 7.26 -9.85
C CYS A 128 6.82 5.92 -9.46
N TYR A 129 5.77 5.97 -8.65
CA TYR A 129 4.84 4.86 -8.48
C TYR A 129 3.87 4.82 -9.66
N MET A 130 3.49 3.62 -10.08
CA MET A 130 2.49 3.33 -11.10
C MET A 130 1.60 2.20 -10.62
N ALA A 131 0.30 2.28 -10.88
CA ALA A 131 -0.65 1.23 -10.50
C ALA A 131 -1.12 0.45 -11.73
N VAL A 132 -0.94 -0.86 -11.70
CA VAL A 132 -1.40 -1.79 -12.74
C VAL A 132 -2.73 -2.38 -12.26
N HIS A 133 -3.85 -1.72 -12.59
CA HIS A 133 -5.19 -2.11 -12.15
C HIS A 133 -5.85 -3.13 -13.08
N SER A 134 -6.89 -3.80 -12.59
CA SER A 134 -7.77 -4.68 -13.39
C SER A 134 -7.01 -5.73 -14.20
N VAL A 135 -6.11 -6.47 -13.53
CA VAL A 135 -5.29 -7.50 -14.16
C VAL A 135 -6.12 -8.79 -14.28
N PRO A 136 -6.39 -9.30 -15.50
CA PRO A 136 -7.01 -10.61 -15.70
C PRO A 136 -6.10 -11.73 -15.17
N SER A 137 -6.68 -12.87 -14.77
CA SER A 137 -5.90 -13.97 -14.19
C SER A 137 -4.86 -14.56 -15.15
N SER A 138 -5.09 -14.46 -16.46
CA SER A 138 -4.13 -14.81 -17.51
C SER A 138 -2.82 -14.00 -17.45
N GLY A 139 -2.87 -12.78 -16.89
CA GLY A 139 -1.73 -11.88 -16.74
C GLY A 139 -0.85 -12.12 -15.51
N PHE A 140 -1.36 -12.85 -14.49
CA PHE A 140 -0.66 -12.97 -13.21
C PHE A 140 0.70 -13.65 -13.31
N ALA A 141 0.79 -14.74 -14.07
CA ALA A 141 2.04 -15.46 -14.26
C ALA A 141 3.12 -14.58 -14.91
N ARG A 142 2.71 -13.79 -15.92
CA ARG A 142 3.61 -12.92 -16.67
C ARG A 142 4.12 -11.75 -15.84
N LEU A 143 3.24 -11.08 -15.08
CA LEU A 143 3.66 -10.05 -14.13
C LEU A 143 4.64 -10.61 -13.09
N ASN A 144 4.34 -11.78 -12.53
CA ASN A 144 5.22 -12.38 -11.54
C ASN A 144 6.60 -12.73 -12.11
N GLU A 145 6.67 -13.25 -13.34
CA GLU A 145 7.91 -13.54 -14.06
C GLU A 145 8.77 -12.28 -14.25
N VAL A 146 8.18 -11.18 -14.73
CA VAL A 146 8.91 -9.93 -14.99
C VAL A 146 9.39 -9.27 -13.69
N PHE A 147 8.57 -9.30 -12.63
CA PHE A 147 8.90 -8.63 -11.37
C PHE A 147 9.78 -9.47 -10.44
N ALA A 148 9.89 -10.79 -10.62
CA ALA A 148 10.76 -11.63 -9.81
C ALA A 148 12.23 -11.14 -9.74
N PRO A 149 12.93 -10.90 -10.87
CA PRO A 149 14.29 -10.37 -10.83
C PRO A 149 14.37 -8.95 -10.25
N LEU A 150 13.34 -8.12 -10.44
CA LEU A 150 13.29 -6.77 -9.86
C LEU A 150 13.19 -6.82 -8.33
N ARG A 151 12.44 -7.78 -7.78
CA ARG A 151 12.38 -8.03 -6.33
C ARG A 151 13.70 -8.53 -5.75
N GLU A 152 14.47 -9.31 -6.51
CA GLU A 152 15.83 -9.69 -6.11
C GLU A 152 16.74 -8.46 -5.99
N LYS A 153 16.71 -7.57 -6.99
CA LYS A 153 17.43 -6.29 -6.95
C LYS A 153 16.98 -5.38 -5.81
N ARG A 154 15.67 -5.38 -5.50
CA ARG A 154 15.15 -4.71 -4.31
C ARG A 154 15.77 -5.26 -3.04
N ASN A 155 15.94 -6.57 -2.93
CA ASN A 155 16.54 -7.18 -1.76
C ASN A 155 18.05 -6.93 -1.64
N GLU A 156 18.78 -6.83 -2.75
CA GLU A 156 20.16 -6.34 -2.74
C GLU A 156 20.24 -4.92 -2.13
N ARG A 157 19.32 -4.03 -2.49
CA ARG A 157 19.21 -2.69 -1.90
C ARG A 157 18.79 -2.74 -0.44
N ASN A 158 17.77 -3.53 -0.09
CA ASN A 158 17.28 -3.66 1.27
C ASN A 158 18.37 -4.16 2.23
N ARG A 159 19.23 -5.09 1.80
CA ARG A 159 20.38 -5.54 2.60
C ARG A 159 21.33 -4.39 2.94
N LYS A 160 21.64 -3.54 1.97
CA LYS A 160 22.45 -2.32 2.20
C LYS A 160 21.72 -1.32 3.12
N MET A 161 20.39 -1.22 3.01
CA MET A 161 19.59 -0.41 3.94
C MET A 161 19.59 -1.00 5.37
N THR A 162 19.60 -2.32 5.52
CA THR A 162 19.82 -2.99 6.82
C THR A 162 21.17 -2.61 7.42
N GLU A 163 22.23 -2.53 6.61
CA GLU A 163 23.54 -2.07 7.08
C GLU A 163 23.52 -0.60 7.54
N ASN A 164 22.78 0.28 6.84
CA ASN A 164 22.54 1.66 7.30
C ASN A 164 21.82 1.66 8.66
N ILE A 165 20.77 0.84 8.82
CA ILE A 165 20.07 0.69 10.11
C ILE A 165 21.05 0.24 11.19
N ASN A 166 21.84 -0.79 10.94
CA ASN A 166 22.80 -1.31 11.93
C ASN A 166 23.82 -0.26 12.36
N ARG A 167 24.34 0.57 11.45
CA ARG A 167 25.23 1.69 11.80
C ARG A 167 24.56 2.72 12.71
N LEU A 168 23.28 3.03 12.47
CA LEU A 168 22.52 3.95 13.33
C LEU A 168 22.22 3.34 14.70
N MET A 169 22.05 2.02 14.75
CA MET A 169 21.57 1.30 15.93
C MET A 169 22.67 0.67 16.78
N GLU A 170 23.92 0.66 16.30
CA GLU A 170 25.11 0.14 16.98
C GLU A 170 25.32 0.73 18.39
N PRO A 171 25.23 2.05 18.62
CA PRO A 171 25.39 2.64 19.96
C PRO A 171 24.38 2.12 20.99
N PHE A 172 23.22 1.66 20.50
CA PHE A 172 22.16 1.11 21.33
C PHE A 172 22.23 -0.41 21.43
N GLY A 173 23.27 -1.06 20.89
CA GLY A 173 23.41 -2.51 20.90
C GLY A 173 22.21 -3.23 20.26
N ILE A 174 21.64 -2.65 19.21
CA ILE A 174 20.59 -3.26 18.40
C ILE A 174 21.19 -3.61 17.04
N THR A 175 20.99 -4.86 16.62
CA THR A 175 21.44 -5.36 15.32
C THR A 175 20.29 -6.08 14.63
N LEU A 176 20.10 -5.75 13.36
CA LEU A 176 19.12 -6.31 12.45
C LEU A 176 19.83 -7.15 11.39
N ASP A 177 19.36 -8.36 11.17
CA ASP A 177 19.81 -9.26 10.11
C ASP A 177 18.70 -9.43 9.09
N PHE A 178 19.02 -9.23 7.81
CA PHE A 178 17.99 -9.25 6.76
C PHE A 178 17.36 -10.66 6.60
N ASP A 179 18.16 -11.72 6.60
CA ASP A 179 17.68 -13.08 6.36
C ASP A 179 16.95 -13.66 7.57
N ARG A 180 17.46 -13.39 8.77
CA ARG A 180 16.89 -13.93 10.02
C ARG A 180 15.72 -13.09 10.53
N ASP A 181 15.78 -11.76 10.42
CA ASP A 181 14.81 -10.89 11.08
C ASP A 181 13.80 -10.25 10.10
N VAL A 182 14.11 -10.12 8.80
CA VAL A 182 13.23 -9.45 7.81
C VAL A 182 12.53 -10.42 6.87
N ILE A 183 13.23 -11.38 6.26
CA ILE A 183 12.60 -12.37 5.36
C ILE A 183 11.44 -13.12 6.03
N PRO A 184 11.56 -13.62 7.28
CA PRO A 184 10.52 -14.47 7.88
C PRO A 184 9.20 -13.75 8.19
N ILE A 185 9.21 -12.42 8.27
CA ILE A 185 8.00 -11.61 8.48
C ILE A 185 7.37 -11.14 7.16
N SER A 186 7.88 -11.61 6.02
CA SER A 186 7.40 -11.27 4.68
C SER A 186 6.86 -12.50 3.95
N GLN A 187 6.26 -12.30 2.78
CA GLN A 187 5.90 -13.38 1.85
C GLN A 187 6.91 -13.56 0.71
N TYR A 188 8.17 -13.17 0.88
CA TYR A 188 9.15 -13.25 -0.21
C TYR A 188 9.29 -14.65 -0.82
N ALA A 189 9.30 -15.70 0.03
CA ALA A 189 9.35 -17.09 -0.42
C ALA A 189 8.13 -17.52 -1.27
N ASN A 190 7.01 -16.78 -1.17
CA ASN A 190 5.77 -17.01 -1.89
C ASN A 190 5.54 -15.97 -3.00
N GLY A 191 6.62 -15.30 -3.46
CA GLY A 191 6.54 -14.31 -4.54
C GLY A 191 6.18 -12.90 -4.07
N GLY A 192 6.06 -12.66 -2.77
CA GLY A 192 5.90 -11.34 -2.18
C GLY A 192 7.13 -10.44 -2.34
N SER A 193 6.96 -9.17 -2.03
CA SER A 193 7.97 -8.12 -2.11
C SER A 193 8.34 -7.62 -0.72
N ILE A 194 9.63 -7.44 -0.45
CA ILE A 194 10.10 -6.87 0.82
C ILE A 194 10.30 -5.37 0.63
N THR A 195 9.48 -4.59 1.31
CA THR A 195 9.57 -3.12 1.38
C THR A 195 10.36 -2.63 2.59
N GLU A 196 10.69 -1.34 2.58
CA GLU A 196 11.26 -0.57 3.69
C GLU A 196 10.45 -0.73 4.98
N ARG A 197 9.13 -0.95 4.86
CA ARG A 197 8.27 -1.17 6.02
C ARG A 197 8.60 -2.47 6.76
N HIS A 198 9.05 -3.53 6.08
CA HIS A 198 9.49 -4.75 6.78
C HIS A 198 10.77 -4.52 7.56
N LEU A 199 11.74 -3.79 6.98
CA LEU A 199 12.98 -3.42 7.68
C LEU A 199 12.67 -2.64 8.97
N LEU A 200 11.79 -1.65 8.87
CA LEU A 200 11.38 -0.84 10.01
C LEU A 200 10.48 -1.60 10.99
N CYS A 201 9.66 -2.54 10.54
CA CYS A 201 8.89 -3.42 11.40
C CYS A 201 9.82 -4.32 12.24
N ALA A 202 10.80 -4.95 11.59
CA ALA A 202 11.77 -5.79 12.28
C ALA A 202 12.65 -4.99 13.25
N LEU A 203 13.05 -3.76 12.86
CA LEU A 203 13.73 -2.83 13.77
C LEU A 203 12.85 -2.48 14.98
N SER A 204 11.58 -2.11 14.74
CA SER A 204 10.62 -1.81 15.81
C SER A 204 10.46 -2.99 16.77
N GLN A 205 10.45 -4.22 16.26
CA GLN A 205 10.42 -5.41 17.11
C GLN A 205 11.68 -5.54 17.97
N LYS A 206 12.88 -5.34 17.41
CA LYS A 206 14.14 -5.34 18.19
C LYS A 206 14.17 -4.26 19.27
N ILE A 207 13.60 -3.08 19.00
CA ILE A 207 13.45 -2.01 19.99
C ILE A 207 12.52 -2.46 21.12
N LEU A 208 11.36 -3.04 20.80
CA LEU A 208 10.41 -3.55 21.80
C LEU A 208 11.00 -4.70 22.62
N ASP A 209 11.76 -5.61 22.00
CA ASP A 209 12.43 -6.72 22.70
C ASP A 209 13.47 -6.20 23.70
N LYS A 210 14.18 -5.11 23.35
CA LYS A 210 15.21 -4.51 24.21
C LYS A 210 14.63 -3.63 25.31
N ALA A 211 13.67 -2.77 24.97
CA ALA A 211 13.14 -1.76 25.89
C ALA A 211 11.95 -2.27 26.71
N GLY A 212 11.29 -3.34 26.26
CA GLY A 212 9.95 -3.70 26.73
C GLY A 212 8.88 -2.70 26.26
N LYS A 213 7.61 -3.11 26.32
CA LYS A 213 6.48 -2.23 25.95
C LYS A 213 6.45 -0.96 26.80
N GLU A 214 6.56 -1.10 28.12
CA GLU A 214 6.54 0.02 29.08
C GLU A 214 7.74 0.97 28.91
N GLY A 215 8.89 0.44 28.49
CA GLY A 215 10.10 1.24 28.24
C GLY A 215 10.18 1.86 26.85
N CYS A 216 9.23 1.58 25.96
CA CYS A 216 9.27 2.00 24.55
C CYS A 216 9.39 3.52 24.40
N VAL A 217 8.50 4.30 25.03
CA VAL A 217 8.51 5.77 24.97
C VAL A 217 9.84 6.32 25.49
N LYS A 218 10.32 5.81 26.63
CA LYS A 218 11.60 6.23 27.21
C LYS A 218 12.75 5.96 26.25
N PHE A 219 12.79 4.79 25.63
CA PHE A 219 13.84 4.44 24.68
C PHE A 219 13.82 5.38 23.45
N VAL A 220 12.64 5.63 22.89
CA VAL A 220 12.51 6.51 21.72
C VAL A 220 12.91 7.95 22.03
N GLU A 221 12.45 8.51 23.16
CA GLU A 221 12.72 9.92 23.49
C GLU A 221 14.14 10.14 24.06
N GLN A 222 14.63 9.24 24.92
CA GLN A 222 15.86 9.45 25.69
C GLN A 222 17.09 8.81 25.06
N GLU A 223 16.95 7.63 24.45
CA GLU A 223 18.07 6.92 23.82
C GLU A 223 18.18 7.32 22.35
N LEU A 224 17.10 7.22 21.57
CA LEU A 224 17.10 7.60 20.15
C LEU A 224 17.05 9.12 19.92
N GLY A 225 16.69 9.90 20.94
CA GLY A 225 16.57 11.36 20.84
C GLY A 225 15.45 11.81 19.91
N ILE A 226 14.41 10.99 19.72
CA ILE A 226 13.27 11.28 18.84
C ILE A 226 12.15 11.91 19.67
N GLY A 227 11.81 13.16 19.35
CA GLY A 227 10.69 13.86 19.99
C GLY A 227 9.34 13.30 19.54
N LEU A 228 8.51 12.89 20.49
CA LEU A 228 7.16 12.41 20.22
C LEU A 228 6.13 13.52 20.46
N ASN A 229 5.14 13.65 19.56
CA ASN A 229 3.94 14.43 19.84
C ASN A 229 3.06 13.70 20.87
N ASP A 230 2.14 14.42 21.50
CA ASP A 230 1.33 13.90 22.61
C ASP A 230 0.51 12.66 22.22
N LYS A 231 -0.09 12.67 21.02
CA LYS A 231 -0.90 11.57 20.50
C LYS A 231 -0.07 10.30 20.27
N THR A 232 1.13 10.43 19.70
CA THR A 232 2.04 9.30 19.49
C THR A 232 2.59 8.80 20.81
N ARG A 233 2.95 9.70 21.74
CA ARG A 233 3.40 9.34 23.10
C ARG A 233 2.34 8.52 23.82
N GLU A 234 1.09 9.00 23.83
CA GLU A 234 -0.06 8.30 24.43
C GLU A 234 -0.19 6.88 23.86
N ARG A 235 -0.23 6.74 22.53
CA ARG A 235 -0.33 5.44 21.85
C ARG A 235 0.81 4.48 22.18
N LEU A 236 2.06 4.96 22.19
CA LEU A 236 3.21 4.12 22.49
C LEU A 236 3.33 3.76 23.97
N SER A 237 2.69 4.54 24.87
CA SER A 237 2.69 4.29 26.31
C SER A 237 1.60 3.33 26.78
N ASP A 238 0.58 3.05 25.97
CA ASP A 238 -0.59 2.25 26.34
C ASP A 238 -0.29 0.73 26.40
N PRO A 239 -0.47 0.10 27.59
CA PRO A 239 -0.51 -1.33 27.86
C PRO A 239 -0.91 -2.26 26.75
N GLU A 240 -2.12 -1.91 26.35
CA GLU A 240 -3.11 -2.74 25.70
C GLU A 240 -3.24 -2.34 24.23
N ASN A 241 -2.40 -1.42 23.75
CA ASN A 241 -2.41 -0.97 22.37
C ASN A 241 -2.09 -2.14 21.42
N PRO A 242 -3.08 -2.64 20.66
CA PRO A 242 -2.88 -3.76 19.74
C PRO A 242 -2.10 -3.33 18.49
N HIS A 243 -1.90 -2.01 18.29
CA HIS A 243 -1.22 -1.42 17.14
C HIS A 243 0.23 -1.03 17.43
N LEU A 244 0.74 -1.32 18.63
CA LEU A 244 2.02 -0.81 19.12
C LEU A 244 3.17 -0.94 18.10
N ILE A 245 3.29 -2.10 17.45
CA ILE A 245 4.34 -2.34 16.45
C ILE A 245 4.20 -1.43 15.22
N TYR A 246 2.97 -1.20 14.75
CA TYR A 246 2.68 -0.35 13.59
C TYR A 246 2.82 1.14 13.93
N ASP A 247 2.45 1.54 15.15
CA ASP A 247 2.67 2.91 15.64
C ASP A 247 4.17 3.21 15.74
N LEU A 248 4.95 2.30 16.34
CA LEU A 248 6.40 2.45 16.44
C LEU A 248 7.07 2.44 15.07
N LEU A 249 6.66 1.54 14.17
CA LEU A 249 7.08 1.56 12.77
C LEU A 249 6.82 2.91 12.12
N GLY A 250 5.64 3.51 12.36
CA GLY A 250 5.30 4.84 11.86
C GLY A 250 6.30 5.91 12.29
N VAL A 251 6.71 5.90 13.57
CA VAL A 251 7.77 6.77 14.10
C VAL A 251 9.11 6.51 13.42
N MET A 252 9.53 5.23 13.34
CA MET A 252 10.79 4.86 12.70
C MET A 252 10.81 5.27 11.22
N LYS A 253 9.67 5.16 10.53
CA LYS A 253 9.53 5.59 9.14
C LYS A 253 9.74 7.09 8.98
N ALA A 254 9.06 7.89 9.81
CA ALA A 254 9.16 9.35 9.75
C ALA A 254 10.59 9.86 10.02
N GLU A 255 11.30 9.21 10.95
CA GLU A 255 12.59 9.71 11.45
C GLU A 255 13.81 9.10 10.77
N LEU A 256 13.71 7.85 10.31
CA LEU A 256 14.88 7.09 9.85
C LEU A 256 14.95 6.90 8.34
N VAL A 257 13.84 6.92 7.60
CA VAL A 257 13.85 6.65 6.15
C VAL A 257 14.86 7.54 5.43
N SER A 258 14.83 8.86 5.66
CA SER A 258 15.77 9.81 5.04
C SER A 258 17.25 9.53 5.34
N LYS A 259 17.56 8.80 6.42
CA LYS A 259 18.93 8.44 6.84
C LYS A 259 19.37 7.08 6.32
N ILE A 260 18.43 6.17 6.07
CA ILE A 260 18.73 4.78 5.66
C ILE A 260 18.48 4.52 4.18
N TYR A 261 17.69 5.38 3.52
CA TYR A 261 17.26 5.18 2.15
C TYR A 261 18.45 5.18 1.19
N ILE A 262 18.49 4.17 0.33
CA ILE A 262 19.41 4.10 -0.80
C ILE A 262 18.56 4.29 -2.05
N PRO A 263 18.97 5.10 -3.05
CA PRO A 263 18.20 5.27 -4.25
C PRO A 263 17.86 3.95 -4.97
N ALA A 264 16.59 3.80 -5.34
CA ALA A 264 16.06 2.76 -6.19
C ALA A 264 16.60 2.91 -7.62
N THR A 265 17.13 1.84 -8.20
CA THR A 265 17.72 1.85 -9.55
C THR A 265 17.38 0.57 -10.30
N GLU A 266 18.21 -0.46 -10.21
CA GLU A 266 18.07 -1.74 -10.94
C GLU A 266 16.78 -2.52 -10.59
N GLU A 267 16.10 -2.14 -9.51
CA GLU A 267 14.80 -2.70 -9.09
C GLU A 267 13.59 -2.02 -9.75
N CYS A 268 13.80 -0.96 -10.53
CA CYS A 268 12.73 -0.21 -11.19
C CYS A 268 12.62 -0.61 -12.66
N ILE A 269 11.41 -0.94 -13.09
CA ILE A 269 11.12 -1.19 -14.51
C ILE A 269 11.16 0.13 -15.29
N ALA A 270 11.69 0.14 -16.50
CA ALA A 270 11.60 1.32 -17.36
C ALA A 270 10.14 1.63 -17.69
N PHE A 271 9.74 2.90 -17.66
CA PHE A 271 8.35 3.31 -17.87
C PHE A 271 7.75 2.77 -19.19
N ALA A 272 8.49 2.85 -20.29
CA ALA A 272 8.05 2.35 -21.59
C ALA A 272 7.83 0.82 -21.62
N ASP A 273 8.59 0.05 -20.82
CA ASP A 273 8.42 -1.39 -20.71
C ASP A 273 7.23 -1.74 -19.81
N LEU A 274 6.97 -0.94 -18.78
CA LEU A 274 5.77 -1.08 -17.95
C LEU A 274 4.48 -0.82 -18.75
N VAL A 275 4.47 0.20 -19.63
CA VAL A 275 3.36 0.46 -20.55
C VAL A 275 3.07 -0.78 -21.41
N LYS A 276 4.10 -1.30 -22.09
CA LYS A 276 3.97 -2.50 -22.94
C LYS A 276 3.49 -3.70 -22.14
N LEU A 277 4.04 -3.91 -20.94
CA LEU A 277 3.65 -5.01 -20.07
C LEU A 277 2.18 -4.91 -19.65
N ALA A 278 1.71 -3.71 -19.30
CA ALA A 278 0.32 -3.49 -18.94
C ALA A 278 -0.63 -3.81 -20.11
N ASP A 279 -0.26 -3.51 -21.34
CA ASP A 279 -1.00 -3.91 -22.53
C ASP A 279 -0.93 -5.42 -22.79
N GLU A 280 0.25 -6.01 -22.68
CA GLU A 280 0.50 -7.46 -22.85
C GLU A 280 -0.38 -8.29 -21.92
N VAL A 281 -0.46 -7.92 -20.64
CA VAL A 281 -1.25 -8.64 -19.63
C VAL A 281 -2.71 -8.19 -19.59
N GLY A 282 -3.10 -7.27 -20.48
CA GLY A 282 -4.46 -6.75 -20.53
C GLY A 282 -4.88 -6.06 -19.23
N ALA A 283 -4.01 -5.29 -18.59
CA ALA A 283 -4.33 -4.49 -17.41
C ALA A 283 -4.77 -3.06 -17.78
N VAL A 284 -5.01 -2.21 -16.79
CA VAL A 284 -5.20 -0.76 -16.93
C VAL A 284 -4.09 -0.06 -16.16
N LEU A 285 -3.08 0.45 -16.89
CA LEU A 285 -2.02 1.23 -16.27
C LEU A 285 -2.55 2.60 -15.87
N CYS A 286 -2.33 2.95 -14.61
CA CYS A 286 -2.77 4.20 -14.01
C CYS A 286 -1.63 4.91 -13.29
N TYR A 287 -1.67 6.24 -13.27
CA TYR A 287 -0.78 7.07 -12.46
C TYR A 287 -1.41 7.37 -11.09
N PRO A 288 -0.78 7.00 -9.96
CA PRO A 288 -1.18 7.42 -8.64
C PRO A 288 -0.88 8.90 -8.41
N TYR A 289 -1.91 9.74 -8.35
CA TYR A 289 -1.74 11.15 -8.03
C TYR A 289 -1.52 11.34 -6.53
N LEU A 290 -0.43 12.04 -6.18
CA LEU A 290 -0.08 12.40 -4.81
C LEU A 290 -0.51 13.84 -4.50
N GLY A 291 -0.20 14.78 -5.39
CA GLY A 291 -0.43 16.21 -5.23
C GLY A 291 0.46 16.89 -4.18
N ASP A 292 0.68 18.20 -4.34
CA ASP A 292 1.48 19.00 -3.41
C ASP A 292 0.91 18.98 -1.99
N VAL A 293 1.81 19.00 -1.01
CA VAL A 293 1.46 19.17 0.41
C VAL A 293 1.90 20.57 0.82
N THR A 294 0.95 21.47 1.06
CA THR A 294 1.20 22.82 1.60
C THR A 294 0.98 22.84 3.11
N ASP A 295 -0.24 22.50 3.55
CA ASP A 295 -0.61 22.13 4.91
C ASP A 295 -1.22 20.73 4.88
N SER A 296 -0.64 19.78 5.62
CA SER A 296 -1.13 18.40 5.64
C SER A 296 -2.58 18.34 6.11
N VAL A 297 -3.52 17.92 5.24
CA VAL A 297 -4.93 17.71 5.61
C VAL A 297 -5.07 16.72 6.78
N THR A 298 -4.14 15.78 6.91
CA THR A 298 -4.06 14.82 8.03
C THR A 298 -3.19 15.28 9.21
N GLY A 299 -2.54 16.45 9.11
CA GLY A 299 -1.68 17.03 10.15
C GLY A 299 -0.25 16.47 10.28
N ASP A 300 0.12 15.44 9.52
CA ASP A 300 1.33 14.64 9.79
C ASP A 300 2.48 14.81 8.76
N LYS A 301 2.26 15.54 7.64
CA LYS A 301 3.25 15.65 6.55
C LYS A 301 3.89 17.03 6.48
N LYS A 302 5.22 17.04 6.29
CA LYS A 302 5.99 18.26 5.96
C LYS A 302 5.57 18.77 4.59
N ALA A 303 5.56 20.10 4.41
CA ALA A 303 5.30 20.70 3.12
C ALA A 303 6.28 20.17 2.06
N ALA A 304 5.75 19.76 0.90
CA ALA A 304 6.51 19.15 -0.18
C ALA A 304 5.84 19.41 -1.53
N LYS A 305 6.69 19.66 -2.54
CA LYS A 305 6.29 19.85 -3.94
C LYS A 305 6.47 18.56 -4.74
N PHE A 306 5.50 18.26 -5.60
CA PHE A 306 5.40 17.11 -6.47
C PHE A 306 4.88 17.55 -7.85
N GLU A 307 3.86 16.89 -8.41
CA GLU A 307 3.39 17.08 -9.79
C GLU A 307 2.49 18.30 -10.08
N ASP A 308 2.02 19.07 -9.09
CA ASP A 308 0.96 20.08 -9.34
C ASP A 308 1.42 21.21 -10.28
N ASP A 309 2.68 21.63 -10.20
CA ASP A 309 3.22 22.74 -11.00
C ASP A 309 3.40 22.34 -12.49
N PHE A 310 3.38 21.05 -12.82
CA PHE A 310 3.55 20.54 -14.19
C PHE A 310 2.50 19.48 -14.56
N LEU A 311 1.35 19.49 -13.89
CA LEU A 311 0.31 18.48 -14.04
C LEU A 311 -0.22 18.38 -15.48
N ASP A 312 -0.37 19.50 -16.19
CA ASP A 312 -0.81 19.52 -17.59
C ASP A 312 0.19 18.82 -18.53
N GLU A 313 1.50 19.09 -18.35
CA GLU A 313 2.59 18.43 -19.10
C GLU A 313 2.65 16.93 -18.76
N LEU A 314 2.40 16.57 -17.49
CA LEU A 314 2.31 15.18 -17.05
C LEU A 314 1.16 14.45 -17.74
N PHE A 315 -0.05 15.02 -17.76
CA PHE A 315 -1.21 14.39 -18.41
C PHE A 315 -1.02 14.21 -19.91
N GLU A 316 -0.41 15.18 -20.60
CA GLU A 316 -0.06 15.05 -22.00
C GLU A 316 0.89 13.85 -22.23
N MET A 317 1.94 13.72 -21.42
CA MET A 317 2.88 12.59 -21.50
C MET A 317 2.21 11.27 -21.21
N LEU A 318 1.45 11.18 -20.11
CA LEU A 318 0.72 9.97 -19.71
C LEU A 318 -0.20 9.50 -20.84
N LYS A 319 -0.90 10.43 -21.51
CA LYS A 319 -1.78 10.10 -22.63
C LYS A 319 -1.02 9.57 -23.84
N GLU A 320 0.05 10.25 -24.24
CA GLU A 320 0.88 9.87 -25.40
C GLU A 320 1.53 8.51 -25.22
N GLU A 321 1.99 8.21 -24.01
CA GLU A 321 2.64 6.96 -23.67
C GLU A 321 1.66 5.82 -23.36
N GLY A 322 0.34 6.05 -23.44
CA GLY A 322 -0.67 4.98 -23.31
C GLY A 322 -1.15 4.66 -21.90
N VAL A 323 -0.89 5.53 -20.91
CA VAL A 323 -1.52 5.45 -19.59
C VAL A 323 -3.01 5.76 -19.71
N ARG A 324 -3.85 4.89 -19.12
CA ARG A 324 -5.31 4.91 -19.32
C ARG A 324 -6.10 5.50 -18.17
N GLY A 325 -5.48 5.71 -17.02
CA GLY A 325 -6.18 6.20 -15.83
C GLY A 325 -5.29 6.90 -14.83
N VAL A 326 -5.95 7.49 -13.84
CA VAL A 326 -5.34 8.09 -12.65
C VAL A 326 -6.03 7.49 -11.43
N THR A 327 -5.24 7.10 -10.45
CA THR A 327 -5.75 6.67 -9.14
C THR A 327 -5.41 7.71 -8.08
N TYR A 328 -6.33 8.02 -7.18
CA TYR A 328 -6.11 9.02 -6.14
C TYR A 328 -6.92 8.73 -4.88
N MET A 329 -6.51 9.36 -3.78
CA MET A 329 -7.11 9.23 -2.46
C MET A 329 -7.83 10.53 -2.11
N PRO A 330 -9.17 10.61 -2.18
CA PRO A 330 -9.89 11.84 -1.85
C PRO A 330 -9.55 12.40 -0.45
N ALA A 331 -9.19 11.53 0.50
CA ALA A 331 -8.77 11.93 1.85
C ALA A 331 -7.43 12.67 1.93
N ARG A 332 -6.59 12.61 0.88
CA ARG A 332 -5.21 13.14 0.87
C ARG A 332 -5.06 14.44 0.09
N ASN A 333 -6.09 14.90 -0.62
CA ASN A 333 -6.02 16.05 -1.52
C ASN A 333 -7.06 17.12 -1.17
N THR A 334 -6.72 18.37 -1.49
CA THR A 334 -7.65 19.51 -1.38
C THR A 334 -8.76 19.42 -2.42
N ARG A 335 -9.87 20.14 -2.21
CA ARG A 335 -10.97 20.22 -3.17
C ARG A 335 -10.47 20.76 -4.51
N GLU A 336 -9.65 21.80 -4.48
CA GLU A 336 -9.09 22.48 -5.65
C GLU A 336 -8.19 21.55 -6.47
N GLN A 337 -7.34 20.75 -5.79
CA GLN A 337 -6.53 19.72 -6.45
C GLN A 337 -7.40 18.68 -7.15
N LEU A 338 -8.43 18.17 -6.46
CA LEU A 338 -9.30 17.15 -7.02
C LEU A 338 -10.13 17.70 -8.20
N GLU A 339 -10.68 18.91 -8.11
CA GLU A 339 -11.42 19.52 -9.21
C GLU A 339 -10.56 19.70 -10.46
N ARG A 340 -9.30 20.15 -10.30
CA ARG A 340 -8.34 20.25 -11.41
C ARG A 340 -8.00 18.87 -11.98
N LEU A 341 -7.70 17.90 -11.14
CA LEU A 341 -7.35 16.53 -11.54
C LEU A 341 -8.47 15.89 -12.35
N GLN A 342 -9.71 15.94 -11.83
CA GLN A 342 -10.88 15.38 -12.49
C GLN A 342 -11.20 16.07 -13.81
N LYS A 343 -10.95 17.39 -13.90
CA LYS A 343 -11.06 18.11 -15.18
C LYS A 343 -10.07 17.55 -16.20
N LEU A 344 -8.81 17.37 -15.82
CA LEU A 344 -7.79 16.79 -16.71
C LEU A 344 -8.13 15.35 -17.10
N CYS A 345 -8.64 14.53 -16.18
CA CYS A 345 -9.11 13.18 -16.51
C CYS A 345 -10.20 13.20 -17.59
N ARG A 346 -11.17 14.12 -17.50
CA ARG A 346 -12.20 14.30 -18.54
C ARG A 346 -11.62 14.78 -19.87
N ASP A 347 -10.73 15.77 -19.84
CA ASP A 347 -10.15 16.36 -21.05
C ASP A 347 -9.29 15.35 -21.83
N TYR A 348 -8.56 14.47 -21.13
CA TYR A 348 -7.69 13.44 -21.72
C TYR A 348 -8.36 12.07 -21.88
N GLY A 349 -9.61 11.93 -21.41
CA GLY A 349 -10.36 10.67 -21.43
C GLY A 349 -9.71 9.56 -20.60
N MET A 350 -9.18 9.90 -19.42
CA MET A 350 -8.57 8.96 -18.47
C MET A 350 -9.60 8.46 -17.46
N MET A 351 -9.52 7.18 -17.12
CA MET A 351 -10.31 6.58 -16.04
C MET A 351 -9.89 7.15 -14.69
N GLU A 352 -10.86 7.38 -13.82
CA GLU A 352 -10.62 7.81 -12.44
C GLU A 352 -10.87 6.63 -11.49
N ILE A 353 -9.90 6.34 -10.61
CA ILE A 353 -9.96 5.23 -9.66
C ILE A 353 -9.67 5.76 -8.25
N SER A 354 -10.34 5.22 -7.24
CA SER A 354 -10.05 5.50 -5.84
C SER A 354 -9.64 4.26 -5.04
N GLY A 355 -8.79 4.46 -4.05
CA GLY A 355 -8.44 3.50 -3.01
C GLY A 355 -7.62 4.19 -1.91
N GLU A 356 -7.48 3.58 -0.72
CA GLU A 356 -6.96 4.27 0.48
C GLU A 356 -5.52 3.94 0.88
N ASP A 357 -4.84 3.05 0.14
CA ASP A 357 -3.48 2.58 0.45
C ASP A 357 -3.43 2.04 1.90
N VAL A 358 -4.31 1.07 2.15
CA VAL A 358 -4.46 0.41 3.45
C VAL A 358 -3.30 -0.57 3.65
N ASN A 359 -2.43 -0.26 4.62
CA ASN A 359 -1.24 -1.07 4.96
C ASN A 359 -0.92 -1.10 6.47
N SER A 360 -1.81 -0.55 7.31
CA SER A 360 -1.65 -0.46 8.77
C SER A 360 -2.94 -0.80 9.50
N SER A 361 -2.81 -1.36 10.70
CA SER A 361 -3.93 -1.81 11.54
C SER A 361 -4.86 -0.70 12.02
N ARG A 362 -4.47 0.57 11.91
CA ARG A 362 -5.30 1.73 12.29
C ARG A 362 -6.12 2.31 11.12
N GLN A 363 -5.87 1.88 9.89
CA GLN A 363 -6.57 2.39 8.72
C GLN A 363 -7.91 1.66 8.55
N SER A 364 -8.96 2.42 8.21
CA SER A 364 -10.26 1.86 7.82
C SER A 364 -10.20 1.40 6.37
N MET A 365 -11.03 0.41 6.02
CA MET A 365 -11.26 0.05 4.63
C MET A 365 -12.15 1.08 3.92
N ILE A 366 -12.92 1.86 4.66
CA ILE A 366 -13.80 2.93 4.15
C ILE A 366 -13.01 4.22 3.96
N CYS A 367 -13.22 4.86 2.80
CA CYS A 367 -12.92 6.28 2.57
C CYS A 367 -14.19 7.10 2.83
N PRO A 368 -14.32 7.81 3.98
CA PRO A 368 -15.54 8.59 4.26
C PRO A 368 -15.82 9.67 3.22
N GLN A 369 -14.79 10.21 2.58
CA GLN A 369 -14.90 11.24 1.56
C GLN A 369 -15.70 10.78 0.35
N LEU A 370 -15.68 9.48 0.00
CA LEU A 370 -16.47 8.93 -1.12
C LEU A 370 -18.00 9.06 -0.93
N SER A 371 -18.47 9.37 0.29
CA SER A 371 -19.88 9.69 0.52
C SER A 371 -20.34 11.00 -0.15
N ASP A 372 -19.40 11.88 -0.53
CA ASP A 372 -19.71 13.09 -1.29
C ASP A 372 -20.24 12.72 -2.70
N PRO A 373 -21.41 13.24 -3.11
CA PRO A 373 -21.98 13.00 -4.44
C PRO A 373 -21.02 13.22 -5.61
N GLN A 374 -20.01 14.08 -5.48
CA GLN A 374 -19.02 14.33 -6.53
C GLN A 374 -18.18 13.08 -6.87
N PHE A 375 -18.12 12.07 -5.98
CA PHE A 375 -17.27 10.89 -6.14
C PHE A 375 -18.04 9.61 -6.46
N ARG A 376 -19.34 9.69 -6.72
CA ARG A 376 -20.15 8.50 -7.05
C ARG A 376 -19.59 7.72 -8.24
N HIS A 377 -19.04 8.42 -9.23
CA HIS A 377 -18.42 7.80 -10.41
C HIS A 377 -17.22 6.92 -10.06
N LEU A 378 -16.56 7.12 -8.92
CA LEU A 378 -15.45 6.29 -8.47
C LEU A 378 -15.92 4.91 -7.97
N VAL A 379 -17.13 4.83 -7.40
CA VAL A 379 -17.75 3.55 -7.07
C VAL A 379 -18.15 2.81 -8.35
N ASP A 380 -18.73 3.52 -9.32
CA ASP A 380 -19.05 2.94 -10.64
C ASP A 380 -17.78 2.45 -11.36
N ALA A 381 -16.68 3.19 -11.25
CA ALA A 381 -15.38 2.80 -11.80
C ALA A 381 -14.85 1.53 -11.13
N ALA A 382 -15.00 1.38 -9.81
CA ALA A 382 -14.62 0.16 -9.08
C ALA A 382 -15.33 -1.07 -9.66
N TRP A 383 -16.64 -1.01 -9.88
CA TRP A 383 -17.39 -2.11 -10.51
C TRP A 383 -16.94 -2.40 -11.93
N LYS A 384 -16.64 -1.37 -12.74
CA LYS A 384 -16.09 -1.57 -14.09
C LYS A 384 -14.75 -2.31 -14.08
N LEU A 385 -13.87 -2.05 -13.11
CA LEU A 385 -12.62 -2.79 -12.95
C LEU A 385 -12.87 -4.28 -12.64
N VAL A 386 -13.83 -4.56 -11.75
CA VAL A 386 -14.26 -5.92 -11.38
C VAL A 386 -14.87 -6.66 -12.56
N GLU A 387 -15.70 -6.00 -13.36
CA GLU A 387 -16.35 -6.59 -14.54
C GLU A 387 -15.34 -6.94 -15.62
N ARG A 388 -14.40 -6.02 -15.89
CA ARG A 388 -13.37 -6.19 -16.91
C ARG A 388 -12.46 -7.42 -16.69
N GLU A 389 -12.26 -7.86 -15.46
CA GLU A 389 -11.46 -9.06 -15.13
C GLU A 389 -12.19 -10.40 -15.32
N LYS A 390 -13.49 -10.36 -15.67
CA LYS A 390 -14.31 -11.54 -15.95
C LYS A 390 -14.33 -11.90 -17.43
N ASP A 391 -14.06 -10.92 -18.29
CA ASP A 391 -13.84 -11.07 -19.73
C ASP A 391 -12.42 -11.61 -20.01
#